data_AF-A0A844GA51-F1
#
_entry.id   AF-A0A844GA51-F1
#
_cell.length_a   1.000
_cell.length_b   1.000
_cell.length_c   1.000
_cell.angle_alpha   90.00
_cell.angle_beta   90.00
_cell.angle_gamma   90.00
#
_symmetry.space_group_name_H-M   'P 1'
#
loop_
_entity.id
_entity.type
_entity.pdbx_description
1 polymer ?
#
loop_
_entity_poly.entity_id
_entity_poly.type
_entity_poly.pdbx_seq_one_letter_code
_entity_poly.pdbx_strand_id
1 'polypeptide(L)' 'MTLRELAALADARGRFEWEQTASLMALIVNLMRDPKKNKAVKAEDFNPYTVKEKAFLKAPLSVLRDVFVKK' A
#
# COMPACT_ATOMS: atom_id res chain seq x y z
N MET A 1 -9.62 4.76 31.95
CA MET A 1 -9.57 4.58 30.49
C MET A 1 -10.49 5.63 29.87
N THR A 2 -9.95 6.50 29.01
CA THR A 2 -10.72 7.55 28.34
C THR A 2 -11.22 7.07 26.97
N LEU A 3 -12.25 7.72 26.40
CA LEU A 3 -12.78 7.37 25.07
C LEU A 3 -11.71 7.51 23.97
N ARG A 4 -10.79 8.47 24.14
CA ARG A 4 -9.62 8.66 23.27
C ARG A 4 -8.67 7.46 23.34
N GLU A 5 -8.38 6.96 24.54
CA GLU A 5 -7.53 5.77 24.72
C GLU A 5 -8.17 4.53 24.09
N LEU A 6 -9.48 4.35 24.24
CA LEU A 6 -10.20 3.24 23.62
C LEU A 6 -10.12 3.29 22.09
N ALA A 7 -10.34 4.47 21.49
CA ALA A 7 -10.25 4.65 20.05
C ALA A 7 -8.83 4.35 19.53
N ALA A 8 -7.80 4.80 20.25
CA ALA A 8 -6.40 4.52 19.90
C ALA A 8 -6.08 3.02 19.98
N LEU A 9 -6.60 2.32 21.00
CA LEU A 9 -6.41 0.88 21.15
C LEU A 9 -7.13 0.09 20.05
N ALA A 10 -8.34 0.51 19.68
CA ALA A 10 -9.10 -0.09 18.58
C ALA A 10 -8.38 0.06 17.22
N ASP A 11 -7.85 1.25 16.93
CA ASP A 11 -7.05 1.47 15.70
C ASP A 11 -5.76 0.63 15.71
N ALA A 12 -5.04 0.62 16.83
CA ALA A 12 -3.82 -0.18 16.98
C ALA A 12 -4.08 -1.67 16.79
N ARG A 13 -5.20 -2.18 17.32
CA ARG A 13 -5.60 -3.58 17.13
C ARG A 13 -5.92 -3.88 15.67
N GLY A 14 -6.69 -3.03 15.00
CA GLY A 14 -6.99 -3.19 13.58
C GLY A 14 -5.72 -3.25 12.73
N ARG A 15 -4.76 -2.35 12.97
CA ARG A 15 -3.45 -2.36 12.31
C ARG A 15 -2.70 -3.67 12.55
N PHE A 16 -2.64 -4.14 13.80
CA PHE A 16 -1.93 -5.37 14.15
C PHE A 16 -2.51 -6.62 13.47
N GLU A 17 -3.84 -6.75 13.46
CA GLU A 17 -4.52 -7.87 12.80
C GLU A 17 -4.28 -7.86 11.28
N TRP A 18 -4.26 -6.67 10.68
CA TRP A 18 -3.94 -6.52 9.26
C TRP A 18 -2.46 -6.78 8.93
N GLU A 19 -1.52 -6.42 9.80
CA GLU A 19 -0.10 -6.76 9.62
C GLU A 19 0.11 -8.28 9.55
N GLN A 20 -0.53 -9.03 10.45
CA GLN A 20 -0.47 -10.49 10.45
C GLN A 20 -1.08 -11.09 9.18
N THR A 21 -2.29 -10.63 8.83
CA THR A 21 -3.02 -11.13 7.67
C THR A 21 -2.25 -10.84 6.38
N ALA A 22 -1.72 -9.63 6.24
CA ALA A 22 -0.91 -9.23 5.09
C ALA A 22 0.39 -10.03 4.97
N SER A 23 1.06 -10.30 6.10
CA SER A 23 2.26 -11.16 6.14
C SER A 23 1.96 -12.58 5.66
N LEU A 24 0.83 -13.16 6.10
CA LEU A 24 0.39 -14.48 5.66
C LEU A 24 0.04 -14.50 4.17
N MET A 25 -0.72 -13.52 3.68
CA MET A 25 -1.05 -13.41 2.26
C MET A 25 0.20 -13.29 1.39
N ALA A 26 1.17 -12.45 1.78
CA ALA A 26 2.42 -12.32 1.06
C ALA A 26 3.23 -13.63 1.05
N LEU A 27 3.28 -14.36 2.17
CA LEU A 27 3.93 -15.67 2.25
C LEU A 27 3.27 -16.68 1.29
N ILE A 28 1.94 -16.80 1.36
CA ILE A 28 1.14 -17.73 0.56
C ILE A 28 1.32 -17.46 -0.94
N VAL A 29 1.22 -16.19 -1.35
CA VAL A 29 1.41 -15.79 -2.76
C VAL A 29 2.84 -16.04 -3.21
N ASN A 30 3.84 -15.71 -2.39
CA ASN A 30 5.24 -15.94 -2.74
C ASN A 30 5.61 -17.42 -2.80
N LEU A 31 4.92 -18.28 -2.05
CA LEU A 31 5.10 -19.72 -2.12
C LEU A 31 4.52 -20.30 -3.42
N MET A 32 3.39 -19.79 -3.88
CA MET A 32 2.70 -20.28 -5.08
C MET A 32 3.17 -19.63 -6.40
N ARG A 33 3.87 -18.49 -6.35
CA ARG A 33 4.32 -17.81 -7.57
C ARG A 33 5.48 -18.54 -8.25
N ASP A 34 5.54 -18.43 -9.58
CA ASP A 34 6.75 -18.76 -10.34
C ASP A 34 7.79 -17.61 -10.17
N PRO A 35 8.95 -17.87 -9.56
CA PRO A 35 9.95 -16.84 -9.29
C PRO A 35 10.60 -16.27 -10.56
N LYS A 36 10.50 -16.95 -11.72
CA LYS A 36 11.06 -16.48 -13.00
C LYS A 36 10.11 -15.54 -13.74
N LYS A 37 8.80 -15.64 -13.50
CA LYS A 37 7.78 -14.87 -14.23
C LYS A 37 7.35 -13.62 -13.49
N ASN A 38 7.20 -13.70 -12.17
CA ASN A 38 6.64 -12.63 -11.36
C ASN A 38 7.59 -12.23 -10.24
N LYS A 39 7.63 -10.93 -9.91
CA LYS A 39 8.38 -10.41 -8.76
C LYS A 39 7.77 -10.89 -7.45
N ALA A 40 8.57 -10.89 -6.38
CA ALA A 40 8.06 -11.13 -5.04
C ALA A 40 7.12 -10.01 -4.63
N VAL A 41 5.99 -10.40 -4.04
CA VAL A 41 5.07 -9.45 -3.41
C VAL A 41 5.49 -9.24 -1.96
N LYS A 42 5.16 -8.09 -1.39
CA LYS A 42 5.44 -7.77 0.01
C LYS A 42 4.14 -7.67 0.80
N ALA A 43 4.23 -7.69 2.13
CA ALA A 43 3.05 -7.55 2.98
C ALA A 43 2.35 -6.20 2.75
N GLU A 44 3.11 -5.13 2.46
CA GLU A 44 2.55 -3.80 2.23
C GLU A 44 1.69 -3.71 0.96
N ASP A 45 1.82 -4.66 0.04
CA ASP A 45 0.96 -4.73 -1.15
C ASP A 45 -0.48 -5.16 -0.80
N PHE A 46 -0.68 -5.76 0.38
CA PHE A 46 -1.99 -6.24 0.84
C PHE A 46 -2.55 -5.47 2.03
N ASN A 47 -1.71 -4.77 2.81
CA ASN A 47 -2.14 -4.09 4.03
C ASN A 47 -2.77 -2.70 3.72
N PRO A 48 -4.05 -2.46 4.06
CA PRO A 48 -4.71 -1.18 3.79
C PRO A 48 -4.15 -0.02 4.62
N TYR A 49 -3.45 -0.29 5.73
CA TYR A 49 -2.83 0.75 6.56
C TYR A 49 -1.46 1.20 6.04
N THR A 50 -0.89 0.49 5.05
CA THR A 50 0.41 0.83 4.45
C THR A 50 0.30 1.54 3.11
N VAL A 51 -0.87 2.07 2.77
CA VAL A 51 -1.08 2.83 1.52
C VAL A 51 -0.09 3.98 1.48
N LYS A 52 0.95 3.83 0.65
CA LYS A 52 1.91 4.88 0.39
C LYS A 52 1.21 5.94 -0.43
N GLU A 53 1.26 7.18 0.03
CA GLU A 53 0.85 8.31 -0.79
C GLU A 53 1.62 8.23 -2.13
N LYS A 54 0.87 8.19 -3.24
CA LYS A 54 1.51 8.21 -4.55
C LYS A 54 2.32 9.50 -4.62
N ALA A 55 3.63 9.36 -4.80
CA ALA A 55 4.49 10.49 -5.04
C ALA A 55 4.03 11.17 -6.33
N PHE A 56 3.25 12.25 -6.19
CA PHE A 56 2.89 13.09 -7.31
C PHE A 56 4.18 13.74 -7.79
N LEU A 57 4.58 13.45 -9.04
CA LEU A 57 5.64 14.18 -9.69
C LEU A 57 5.20 15.64 -9.78
N LYS A 58 5.87 16.52 -9.04
CA LYS A 58 5.66 17.96 -9.15
C LYS A 58 6.18 18.40 -10.51
N ALA A 59 5.29 18.46 -11.49
CA ALA A 59 5.56 18.97 -12.82
C ALA A 59 4.70 20.21 -13.09
N PRO A 60 5.24 21.22 -13.80
CA PRO A 60 4.45 22.36 -14.21
C PRO A 60 3.35 21.92 -15.19
N LEU A 61 2.17 22.54 -15.06
CA LEU A 61 0.99 22.28 -15.91
C LEU A 61 1.28 22.41 -17.42
N SER A 62 2.32 23.16 -17.80
CA SER A 62 2.78 23.29 -19.19
C SER A 62 3.11 21.95 -19.84
N VAL A 63 3.57 20.95 -19.08
CA VAL A 63 3.86 19.60 -19.59
C VAL A 63 2.62 18.92 -20.16
N LEU A 64 1.43 19.21 -19.61
CA LEU A 64 0.18 18.66 -20.13
C LEU A 64 -0.12 19.21 -21.53
N ARG A 65 0.20 20.49 -21.80
CA ARG A 65 0.03 21.07 -23.12
C ARG A 65 0.93 20.39 -24.15
N ASP A 66 2.19 20.14 -23.83
CA ASP A 66 3.15 19.53 -24.77
C ASP A 66 2.80 18.06 -25.08
N VAL A 67 2.20 17.34 -24.13
CA VAL A 67 1.77 15.94 -24.30
C VAL A 67 0.45 15.82 -25.05
N PHE A 68 -0.53 16.67 -24.72
CA PHE A 68 -1.91 16.54 -25.22
C PHE A 68 -2.23 17.45 -26.41
N VAL A 69 -1.44 18.49 -26.66
CA VAL A 69 -1.61 19.40 -27.79
C VAL A 69 -0.41 19.25 -28.72
N LYS A 70 -0.43 18.21 -29.56
CA LYS A 70 0.40 18.19 -30.77
C LYS A 70 -0.16 19.19 -31.78
N LYS A 71 0.77 19.90 -32.44
CA LYS A 71 0.60 20.98 -33.43
C LYS A 71 -0.69 20.95 -34.25
#